data_AF-A0A949GEE8-F1
#
_entry.id   AF-A0A949GEE8-F1
#
_cell.length_a   1.000
_cell.length_b   1.000
_cell.length_c   1.000
_cell.angle_alpha   90.00
_cell.angle_beta   90.00
_cell.angle_gamma   90.00
#
_symmetry.space_group_name_H-M   'P 1'
#
loop_
_entity.id
_entity.type
_entity.pdbx_description
1 polymer ?
#
loop_
_entity_poly.entity_id
_entity_poly.type
_entity_poly.pdbx_seq_one_letter_code
_entity_poly.pdbx_strand_id
1 'polypeptide(L)'
;MAILRKKPAKSIPTEDFGVSGQPINRNNPFYFGFLAATGAITALTLMRALASASQVFVLIIISLFFAMGLNPAVSALQNKGLSRKKAVTVIIFGLLLFVTLFIMIVIPPLVKQVNSFVSSAPQLVDSLRQNANIAKLNDQYGFIDTLETKLQEWIKNGKLVTSAFGGVLGVGKSVISGTISTLTI
;
A
#
# COMPACT_ATOMS: atom_id res chain seq x y z
N MET A 1 -45.76 78.53 24.78
CA MET A 1 -45.01 77.54 25.58
C MET A 1 -45.86 76.27 25.64
N ALA A 2 -45.68 75.35 24.69
CA ALA A 2 -46.49 74.13 24.59
C ALA A 2 -45.69 72.94 25.12
N ILE A 3 -46.24 72.29 26.16
CA ILE A 3 -45.61 71.20 26.90
C ILE A 3 -45.69 69.92 26.05
N LEU A 4 -44.56 69.43 25.56
CA LEU A 4 -44.49 68.16 24.83
C LEU A 4 -44.65 66.99 25.81
N ARG A 5 -45.83 66.35 25.77
CA ARG A 5 -46.13 65.10 26.49
C ARG A 5 -45.24 63.97 25.93
N LYS A 6 -44.35 63.42 26.76
CA LYS A 6 -43.50 62.26 26.44
C LYS A 6 -44.38 61.00 26.36
N LYS A 7 -44.47 60.37 25.19
CA LYS A 7 -45.15 59.07 24.98
C LYS A 7 -44.43 57.97 25.78
N PRO A 8 -45.15 57.03 26.43
CA PRO A 8 -44.53 55.93 27.15
C PRO A 8 -43.88 54.94 26.16
N ALA A 9 -42.65 54.51 26.47
CA ALA A 9 -41.93 53.52 25.68
C ALA A 9 -42.64 52.16 25.76
N LYS A 10 -42.92 51.57 24.59
CA LYS A 10 -43.57 50.27 24.42
C LYS A 10 -42.56 49.17 24.77
N SER A 11 -42.84 48.35 25.78
CA SER A 11 -42.01 47.19 26.13
C SER A 11 -42.07 46.13 25.04
N ILE A 12 -40.90 45.63 24.63
CA ILE A 12 -40.76 44.54 23.64
C ILE A 12 -41.12 43.23 24.36
N PRO A 13 -42.05 42.40 23.84
CA PRO A 13 -42.31 41.09 24.40
C PRO A 13 -41.10 40.19 24.18
N THR A 14 -40.49 39.68 25.25
CA THR A 14 -39.50 38.60 25.17
C THR A 14 -40.24 37.32 24.73
N GLU A 15 -40.03 36.90 23.49
CA GLU A 15 -40.54 35.61 23.02
C GLU A 15 -39.89 34.47 23.82
N ASP A 16 -40.74 33.59 24.34
CA ASP A 16 -40.36 32.45 25.15
C ASP A 16 -39.86 31.32 24.23
N PHE A 17 -38.53 31.19 24.12
CA PHE A 17 -37.87 30.17 23.27
C PHE A 17 -37.91 28.75 23.88
N GLY A 18 -38.74 28.51 24.89
CA GLY A 18 -38.84 27.25 25.58
C GLY A 18 -37.67 27.01 26.55
N VAL A 19 -37.82 26.00 27.40
CA VAL A 19 -36.80 25.63 28.37
C VAL A 19 -35.62 24.95 27.66
N SER A 20 -34.41 25.38 28.01
CA SER A 20 -33.18 24.75 27.51
C SER A 20 -33.21 23.24 27.81
N GLY A 21 -33.04 22.41 26.78
CA GLY A 21 -33.04 20.95 26.92
C GLY A 21 -32.01 20.47 27.93
N GLN A 22 -32.27 19.34 28.58
CA GLN A 22 -31.35 18.82 29.60
C GLN A 22 -29.94 18.65 29.00
N PRO A 23 -28.88 19.05 29.73
CA PRO A 23 -27.51 18.94 29.24
C PRO A 23 -27.17 17.47 29.00
N ILE A 24 -26.48 17.18 27.89
CA ILE A 24 -26.08 15.81 27.55
C ILE A 24 -25.20 15.26 28.69
N ASN A 25 -25.68 14.19 29.31
CA ASN A 25 -24.99 13.55 30.42
C ASN A 25 -23.83 12.68 29.91
N ARG A 26 -22.60 13.16 30.12
CA ARG A 26 -21.35 12.50 29.67
C ARG A 26 -20.98 11.25 30.48
N ASN A 27 -21.67 10.97 31.60
CA ASN A 27 -21.43 9.78 32.43
C ASN A 27 -22.14 8.51 31.94
N ASN A 28 -22.94 8.57 30.87
CA ASN A 28 -23.61 7.38 30.36
C ASN A 28 -22.58 6.44 29.67
N PRO A 29 -22.50 5.14 30.06
CA PRO A 29 -21.60 4.17 29.45
C PRO A 29 -21.71 4.09 27.91
N PHE A 30 -22.90 4.32 27.35
CA PHE A 30 -23.12 4.33 25.92
C PHE A 30 -22.39 5.50 25.22
N TYR A 31 -22.44 6.71 25.79
CA TYR A 31 -21.76 7.88 25.23
C TYR A 31 -20.24 7.67 25.21
N PHE A 32 -19.68 7.12 26.30
CA PHE A 32 -18.27 6.76 26.39
C PHE A 32 -17.88 5.71 25.35
N GLY A 33 -18.65 4.61 25.22
CA GLY A 33 -18.39 3.55 24.25
C GLY A 33 -18.47 4.03 22.80
N PHE A 34 -19.45 4.87 22.47
CA PHE A 34 -19.59 5.46 21.14
C PHE A 34 -18.43 6.38 20.77
N LEU A 35 -18.01 7.25 21.71
CA LEU A 35 -16.87 8.14 21.49
C LEU A 35 -15.57 7.35 21.33
N ALA A 36 -15.36 6.33 22.17
CA ALA A 36 -14.20 5.46 22.11
C ALA A 36 -14.14 4.66 20.81
N ALA A 37 -15.26 4.09 20.36
CA ALA A 37 -15.33 3.35 19.11
C ALA A 37 -15.07 4.25 17.89
N THR A 38 -15.69 5.44 17.85
CA THR A 38 -15.49 6.40 16.77
C THR A 38 -14.05 6.92 16.75
N GLY A 39 -13.48 7.20 17.94
CA GLY A 39 -12.08 7.55 18.10
C GLY A 39 -11.14 6.44 17.64
N ALA A 40 -11.43 5.18 17.98
CA ALA A 40 -10.64 4.03 17.56
C ALA A 40 -10.69 3.82 16.04
N ILE A 41 -11.87 3.91 15.42
CA ILE A 41 -12.01 3.83 13.96
C ILE A 41 -11.21 4.95 13.30
N THR A 42 -11.34 6.18 13.80
CA THR A 42 -10.61 7.35 13.27
C THR A 42 -9.10 7.19 13.42
N ALA A 43 -8.63 6.68 14.56
CA ALA A 43 -7.22 6.41 14.79
C ALA A 43 -6.68 5.33 13.85
N LEU A 44 -7.42 4.24 13.66
CA LEU A 44 -7.05 3.15 12.74
C LEU A 44 -7.04 3.60 11.29
N THR A 45 -7.99 4.44 10.86
CA THR A 45 -8.01 4.99 9.50
C THR A 45 -6.86 5.96 9.29
N LEU A 46 -6.56 6.85 10.25
CA LEU A 46 -5.38 7.73 10.18
C LEU A 46 -4.09 6.93 10.12
N MET A 47 -3.94 5.89 10.94
CA MET A 47 -2.76 5.02 10.94
C MET A 47 -2.55 4.37 9.57
N ARG A 48 -3.63 3.86 8.95
CA ARG A 48 -3.57 3.28 7.59
C ARG A 48 -3.27 4.34 6.53
N ALA A 49 -3.86 5.52 6.63
CA ALA A 49 -3.60 6.62 5.71
C ALA A 49 -2.13 7.06 5.76
N LEU A 50 -1.55 7.15 6.97
CA LEU A 50 -0.15 7.52 7.17
C LEU A 50 0.80 6.44 6.61
N ALA A 51 0.48 5.16 6.83
CA ALA A 51 1.21 4.05 6.22
C ALA A 51 1.16 4.11 4.68
N SER A 52 -0.01 4.38 4.09
CA SER A 52 -0.15 4.54 2.63
C SER A 52 0.61 5.76 2.11
N ALA A 53 0.64 6.86 2.86
CA ALA A 53 1.32 8.08 2.45
C ALA A 53 2.85 7.88 2.33
N SER A 54 3.45 7.09 3.23
CA SER A 54 4.88 6.74 3.14
C SER A 54 5.25 6.12 1.78
N GLN A 55 4.41 5.22 1.28
CA GLN A 55 4.62 4.59 -0.02
C GLN A 55 4.52 5.59 -1.18
N VAL A 56 3.65 6.59 -1.08
CA VAL A 56 3.56 7.67 -2.07
C VAL A 56 4.86 8.49 -2.10
N PHE A 57 5.47 8.80 -0.96
CA PHE A 57 6.77 9.48 -0.94
C PHE A 57 7.86 8.67 -1.65
N VAL A 58 7.89 7.36 -1.46
CA VAL A 58 8.83 6.47 -2.19
C VAL A 58 8.57 6.55 -3.70
N LEU A 59 7.31 6.50 -4.13
CA LEU A 59 6.96 6.64 -5.55
C LEU A 59 7.34 8.00 -6.12
N ILE A 60 7.17 9.08 -5.36
CA ILE A 60 7.57 10.43 -5.77
C ILE A 60 9.09 10.48 -5.96
N ILE A 61 9.86 9.95 -5.00
CA ILE A 61 11.33 9.90 -5.09
C ILE A 61 11.77 9.08 -6.31
N ILE A 62 11.20 7.89 -6.50
CA ILE A 62 11.49 7.05 -7.66
C ILE A 62 11.15 7.81 -8.95
N SER A 63 9.98 8.44 -9.02
CA SER A 63 9.54 9.19 -10.19
C SER A 63 10.46 10.38 -10.49
N LEU A 64 10.91 11.11 -9.47
CA LEU A 64 11.88 12.20 -9.62
C LEU A 64 13.22 11.67 -10.15
N PHE A 65 13.68 10.54 -9.62
CA PHE A 65 14.90 9.89 -10.08
C PHE A 65 14.81 9.47 -11.56
N PHE A 66 13.71 8.82 -11.95
CA PHE A 66 13.45 8.49 -13.35
C PHE A 66 13.33 9.74 -14.21
N ALA A 67 12.57 10.76 -13.80
CA ALA A 67 12.42 12.00 -14.56
C ALA A 67 13.77 12.69 -14.81
N MET A 68 14.62 12.77 -13.77
CA MET A 68 15.96 13.33 -13.87
C MET A 68 16.88 12.46 -14.76
N GLY A 69 16.82 11.14 -14.60
CA GLY A 69 17.63 10.19 -15.38
C GLY A 69 17.20 10.02 -16.84
N LEU A 70 15.91 10.21 -17.16
CA LEU A 70 15.37 10.13 -18.52
C LEU A 70 15.50 11.45 -19.28
N ASN A 71 15.63 12.59 -18.60
CA ASN A 71 15.76 13.90 -19.25
C ASN A 71 16.92 13.97 -20.27
N PRO A 72 18.12 13.40 -20.01
CA PRO A 72 19.18 13.32 -21.02
C PRO A 72 18.78 12.51 -22.26
N ALA A 73 18.11 11.36 -22.07
CA ALA A 73 17.69 10.50 -23.18
C ALA A 73 16.62 11.19 -24.05
N VAL A 74 15.67 11.88 -23.41
CA VAL A 74 14.66 12.70 -24.08
C VAL A 74 15.30 13.88 -24.82
N SER A 75 16.29 14.53 -24.22
CA SER A 75 17.01 15.66 -24.85
C SER A 75 17.86 15.19 -26.03
N ALA A 76 18.51 14.02 -25.94
CA ALA A 76 19.25 13.43 -27.06
C ALA A 76 18.36 13.13 -28.27
N LEU A 77 17.11 12.70 -28.04
CA LEU A 77 16.12 12.53 -29.11
C LEU A 77 15.59 13.87 -29.65
N GLN A 78 15.40 14.88 -28.80
CA GLN A 78 15.02 16.22 -29.25
C GLN A 78 16.09 16.86 -30.12
N ASN A 79 17.37 16.69 -29.78
CA ASN A 79 18.50 17.17 -30.57
C ASN A 79 18.60 16.48 -31.96
N LYS A 80 17.93 15.34 -32.15
CA LYS A 80 17.78 14.67 -33.46
C LYS A 80 16.59 15.18 -34.28
N GLY A 81 15.92 16.25 -33.84
CA GLY A 81 14.81 16.89 -34.55
C GLY A 81 13.41 16.38 -34.19
N LEU A 82 13.29 15.52 -33.16
CA LEU A 82 11.97 15.09 -32.68
C LEU A 82 11.34 16.18 -31.79
N SER A 83 10.04 16.44 -31.98
CA SER A 83 9.29 17.26 -31.03
C SER A 83 9.21 16.59 -29.66
N ARG A 84 9.16 17.40 -28.58
CA ARG A 84 9.17 16.92 -27.19
C ARG A 84 8.15 15.78 -26.93
N LYS A 85 6.95 15.88 -27.49
CA LYS A 85 5.90 14.84 -27.38
C LYS A 85 6.31 13.50 -28.01
N LYS A 86 6.89 13.54 -29.21
CA LYS A 86 7.37 12.34 -29.92
C LYS A 86 8.56 11.71 -29.21
N ALA A 87 9.50 12.54 -28.75
CA ALA A 87 10.67 12.07 -27.99
C ALA A 87 10.26 11.32 -26.71
N VAL A 88 9.34 11.88 -25.93
CA VAL A 88 8.81 11.22 -24.71
C VAL A 88 8.12 9.90 -25.04
N THR A 89 7.32 9.86 -26.11
CA THR A 89 6.62 8.64 -26.52
C THR A 89 7.61 7.52 -26.88
N VAL A 90 8.62 7.83 -27.69
CA VAL A 90 9.64 6.84 -28.09
C VAL A 90 10.42 6.32 -26.88
N ILE A 91 10.79 7.21 -25.94
CA ILE A 91 11.50 6.79 -24.72
C ILE A 91 10.63 5.88 -23.85
N ILE A 92 9.33 6.19 -23.66
CA ILE A 92 8.42 5.36 -22.86
C ILE A 92 8.30 3.97 -23.48
N PHE A 93 8.05 3.88 -24.78
CA PHE A 93 7.94 2.58 -25.47
C PHE A 93 9.27 1.83 -25.45
N GLY A 94 10.39 2.52 -25.67
CA GLY A 94 11.72 1.91 -25.60
C GLY A 94 12.04 1.36 -24.21
N LEU A 95 11.69 2.11 -23.15
CA LEU A 95 11.88 1.66 -21.76
C LEU A 95 10.99 0.46 -21.44
N LEU A 96 9.70 0.49 -21.81
CA LEU A 96 8.78 -0.63 -21.60
C LEU A 96 9.26 -1.89 -22.32
N LEU A 97 9.69 -1.74 -23.58
CA LEU A 97 10.25 -2.84 -24.37
C LEU A 97 11.50 -3.40 -23.70
N PHE A 98 12.44 -2.54 -23.32
CA PHE A 98 13.69 -2.92 -22.65
C PHE A 98 13.41 -3.67 -21.34
N VAL A 99 12.55 -3.14 -20.48
CA VAL A 99 12.18 -3.77 -19.20
C VAL A 99 11.50 -5.11 -19.43
N THR A 100 10.59 -5.21 -20.41
CA THR A 100 9.90 -6.47 -20.72
C THR A 100 10.87 -7.53 -21.19
N LEU A 101 11.76 -7.19 -22.13
CA LEU A 101 12.80 -8.10 -22.62
C LEU A 101 13.77 -8.50 -21.50
N PHE A 102 14.18 -7.54 -20.67
CA PHE A 102 15.03 -7.78 -19.52
C PHE A 102 14.39 -8.78 -18.55
N ILE A 103 13.14 -8.55 -18.16
CA ILE A 103 12.37 -9.45 -17.30
C ILE A 103 12.26 -10.85 -17.93
N MET A 104 11.92 -10.91 -19.23
CA MET A 104 11.76 -12.18 -19.95
C MET A 104 13.07 -12.99 -20.01
N ILE A 105 14.22 -12.33 -20.10
CA ILE A 105 15.53 -13.01 -20.19
C ILE A 105 16.06 -13.36 -18.80
N VAL A 106 15.91 -12.46 -17.82
CA VAL A 106 16.56 -12.56 -16.51
C VAL A 106 15.72 -13.32 -15.49
N ILE A 107 14.38 -13.16 -15.47
CA ILE A 107 13.54 -13.84 -14.47
C ILE A 107 13.54 -15.36 -14.62
N PRO A 108 13.35 -15.96 -15.82
CA PRO A 108 13.30 -17.41 -15.95
C PRO A 108 14.53 -18.15 -15.42
N PRO A 109 15.79 -17.76 -15.72
CA PRO A 109 16.94 -18.44 -15.14
C PRO A 109 17.03 -18.23 -13.63
N LEU A 110 16.70 -17.05 -13.10
CA LEU A 110 16.66 -16.82 -11.65
C LEU A 110 15.63 -17.72 -10.95
N VAL A 111 14.42 -17.84 -11.51
CA VAL A 111 13.37 -18.72 -10.97
C VAL A 111 13.79 -20.18 -11.06
N LYS A 112 14.41 -20.61 -12.17
CA LYS A 112 14.95 -21.97 -12.29
C LYS A 112 16.03 -22.25 -11.25
N GLN A 113 16.94 -21.30 -11.00
CA GLN A 113 18.00 -21.41 -9.98
C GLN A 113 17.44 -21.44 -8.55
N VAL A 114 16.44 -20.61 -8.27
CA VAL A 114 15.77 -20.61 -6.95
C VAL A 114 14.98 -21.91 -6.77
N ASN A 115 14.24 -22.35 -7.79
CA ASN A 115 13.50 -23.61 -7.73
C ASN A 115 14.43 -24.81 -7.56
N SER A 116 15.62 -24.83 -8.18
CA SER A 116 16.58 -25.92 -8.00
C SER A 116 17.19 -25.92 -6.59
N PHE A 117 17.42 -24.74 -5.99
CA PHE A 117 17.83 -24.63 -4.60
C PHE A 117 16.73 -25.11 -3.64
N VAL A 118 15.49 -24.65 -3.88
CA VAL A 118 14.31 -25.01 -3.10
C VAL A 118 13.98 -26.51 -3.21
N SER A 119 14.13 -27.11 -4.40
CA SER A 119 13.89 -28.55 -4.60
C SER A 119 14.97 -29.42 -3.98
N SER A 120 16.19 -28.90 -3.83
CA SER A 120 17.31 -29.61 -3.19
C SER A 120 17.35 -29.42 -1.67
N ALA A 121 16.72 -28.36 -1.15
CA ALA A 121 16.60 -28.09 0.29
C ALA A 121 16.06 -29.28 1.12
N PRO A 122 14.98 -30.00 0.73
CA PRO A 122 14.52 -31.16 1.49
C PRO A 122 15.57 -32.27 1.56
N GLN A 123 16.32 -32.52 0.48
CA GLN A 123 17.40 -33.51 0.51
C GLN A 123 18.55 -33.11 1.45
N LEU A 124 18.85 -31.82 1.60
CA LEU A 124 19.80 -31.33 2.59
C LEU A 124 19.28 -31.54 4.02
N VAL A 125 17.98 -31.33 4.26
CA VAL A 125 17.35 -31.59 5.57
C VAL A 125 17.32 -33.08 5.90
N ASP A 126 17.02 -33.93 4.91
CA ASP A 126 17.06 -35.39 5.07
C ASP A 126 18.48 -35.90 5.36
N SER A 127 19.49 -35.30 4.72
CA SER A 127 20.89 -35.60 4.98
C SER A 127 21.33 -35.21 6.40
N LEU A 128 20.73 -34.14 6.96
CA LEU A 128 20.94 -33.74 8.35
C LEU A 128 20.23 -34.68 9.35
N ARG A 129 19.04 -35.21 9.01
CA ARG A 129 18.34 -36.23 9.82
C ARG A 129 19.09 -37.56 9.90
N GLN A 130 19.76 -37.96 8.82
CA GLN A 130 20.55 -39.20 8.79
C GLN A 130 21.83 -39.13 9.63
N ASN A 131 22.23 -37.94 10.09
CA ASN A 131 23.42 -37.78 10.91
C ASN A 131 23.10 -37.98 12.40
N ALA A 132 23.69 -39.00 13.02
CA ALA A 132 23.34 -39.47 14.37
C ALA A 132 23.51 -38.42 15.49
N ASN A 133 24.35 -37.40 15.29
CA ASN A 133 24.52 -36.30 16.25
C ASN A 133 23.41 -35.24 16.15
N ILE A 134 22.86 -35.03 14.95
CA ILE A 134 21.81 -34.03 14.68
C ILE A 134 20.42 -34.62 14.98
N ALA A 135 20.23 -35.93 14.71
CA ALA A 135 19.01 -36.65 15.05
C ALA A 135 18.68 -36.58 16.56
N LYS A 136 19.69 -36.73 17.41
CA LYS A 136 19.55 -36.62 18.87
C LYS A 136 19.12 -35.22 19.35
N LEU A 137 19.53 -34.17 18.65
CA LEU A 137 19.10 -32.79 18.93
C LEU A 137 17.63 -32.56 18.49
N ASN A 138 17.19 -33.24 17.43
CA ASN A 138 15.80 -33.15 16.99
C ASN A 138 14.83 -33.80 17.98
N ASP A 139 15.19 -34.96 18.52
CA ASP A 139 14.35 -35.69 19.49
C ASP A 139 14.03 -34.86 20.76
N GLN A 140 14.89 -33.90 21.10
CA GLN A 140 14.76 -33.10 22.31
C GLN A 140 14.07 -31.73 22.09
N TYR A 141 14.13 -31.15 20.89
CA TYR A 141 13.65 -29.78 20.62
C TYR A 141 12.76 -29.63 19.38
N GLY A 142 12.54 -30.68 18.57
CA GLY A 142 11.66 -30.63 17.38
C GLY A 142 12.07 -29.59 16.32
N PHE A 143 13.34 -29.20 16.31
CA PHE A 143 13.87 -28.11 15.49
C PHE A 143 13.77 -28.41 13.99
N ILE A 144 13.96 -29.68 13.59
CA ILE A 144 13.88 -30.07 12.18
C ILE A 144 12.43 -30.04 11.69
N ASP A 145 11.47 -30.48 12.51
CA ASP A 145 10.05 -30.50 12.12
C ASP A 145 9.46 -29.09 12.00
N THR A 146 9.89 -28.15 12.85
CA THR A 146 9.50 -26.72 12.72
C THR A 146 10.13 -26.05 11.52
N LEU A 147 11.39 -26.38 11.18
CA LEU A 147 12.03 -25.88 9.97
C LEU A 147 11.37 -26.43 8.71
N GLU A 148 11.06 -27.72 8.67
CA GLU A 148 10.39 -28.36 7.54
C GLU A 148 9.00 -27.76 7.31
N THR A 149 8.21 -27.60 8.37
CA THR A 149 6.88 -26.99 8.30
C THR A 149 6.94 -25.56 7.78
N LYS A 150 7.88 -24.75 8.27
CA LYS A 150 8.07 -23.37 7.80
C LYS A 150 8.59 -23.32 6.36
N LEU A 151 9.56 -24.16 5.99
CA LEU A 151 10.04 -24.27 4.61
C LEU A 151 8.90 -24.64 3.66
N GLN A 152 8.13 -25.67 3.98
CA GLN A 152 6.98 -26.09 3.17
C GLN A 152 5.93 -24.98 3.07
N GLU A 153 5.61 -24.28 4.16
CA GLU A 153 4.65 -23.17 4.14
C GLU A 153 5.15 -22.01 3.25
N TRP A 154 6.45 -21.70 3.29
CA TRP A 154 7.04 -20.60 2.52
C TRP A 154 7.15 -20.93 1.03
N ILE A 155 7.48 -22.17 0.70
CA ILE A 155 7.60 -22.68 -0.67
C ILE A 155 6.22 -22.88 -1.30
N LYS A 156 5.29 -23.57 -0.63
CA LYS A 156 3.96 -23.90 -1.21
C LYS A 156 3.06 -22.68 -1.34
N ASN A 157 3.11 -21.75 -0.40
CA ASN A 157 2.19 -20.60 -0.42
C ASN A 157 2.69 -19.46 -1.30
N GLY A 158 3.92 -19.51 -1.83
CA GLY A 158 4.53 -18.40 -2.58
C GLY A 158 4.50 -17.08 -1.80
N LYS A 159 4.37 -17.16 -0.46
CA LYS A 159 3.99 -16.06 0.43
C LYS A 159 5.00 -14.93 0.38
N LEU A 160 6.27 -15.24 0.11
CA LEU A 160 7.32 -14.25 -0.09
C LEU A 160 7.10 -13.40 -1.34
N VAL A 161 6.76 -14.02 -2.47
CA VAL A 161 6.55 -13.31 -3.73
C VAL A 161 5.25 -12.50 -3.67
N THR A 162 4.18 -13.08 -3.14
CA THR A 162 2.87 -12.42 -3.04
C THR A 162 2.83 -11.34 -1.96
N SER A 163 3.55 -11.49 -0.84
CA SER A 163 3.55 -10.46 0.22
C SER A 163 4.52 -9.30 -0.08
N ALA A 164 5.69 -9.55 -0.68
CA ALA A 164 6.65 -8.48 -0.98
C ALA A 164 6.28 -7.69 -2.25
N PHE A 165 5.66 -8.33 -3.25
CA PHE A 165 5.31 -7.70 -4.53
C PHE A 165 3.80 -7.54 -4.78
N GLY A 166 2.93 -8.00 -3.87
CA GLY A 166 1.47 -8.01 -4.05
C GLY A 166 0.86 -6.65 -4.34
N GLY A 167 1.36 -5.58 -3.71
CA GLY A 167 0.89 -4.22 -3.95
C GLY A 167 1.20 -3.72 -5.37
N VAL A 168 2.41 -3.99 -5.88
CA VAL A 168 2.82 -3.53 -7.22
C VAL A 168 2.21 -4.41 -8.33
N LEU A 169 2.13 -5.72 -8.12
CA LEU A 169 1.48 -6.65 -9.04
C LEU A 169 -0.04 -6.40 -9.15
N GLY A 170 -0.69 -6.07 -8.04
CA GLY A 170 -2.12 -5.72 -8.02
C GLY A 170 -2.42 -4.46 -8.83
N VAL A 171 -1.63 -3.40 -8.65
CA VAL A 171 -1.77 -2.16 -9.42
C VAL A 171 -1.48 -2.38 -10.90
N GLY A 172 -0.43 -3.14 -11.25
CA GLY A 172 -0.09 -3.45 -12.64
C GLY A 172 -1.20 -4.21 -13.36
N LYS A 173 -1.81 -5.22 -12.72
CA LYS A 173 -2.96 -5.95 -13.27
C LYS A 173 -4.19 -5.07 -13.46
N SER A 174 -4.47 -4.17 -12.51
CA SER A 174 -5.62 -3.26 -12.58
C SER A 174 -5.53 -2.28 -13.74
N VAL A 175 -4.35 -1.69 -13.97
CA VAL A 175 -4.15 -0.75 -15.09
C VAL A 175 -4.26 -1.45 -16.44
N ILE A 176 -3.66 -2.63 -16.60
CA ILE A 176 -3.74 -3.41 -17.84
C ILE A 176 -5.18 -3.87 -18.11
N SER A 177 -5.86 -4.37 -17.08
CA SER A 177 -7.26 -4.78 -17.20
C SER A 177 -8.17 -3.60 -17.53
N GLY A 178 -7.94 -2.43 -16.90
CA GLY A 178 -8.72 -1.22 -17.14
C GLY A 178 -8.59 -0.70 -18.57
N THR A 179 -7.36 -0.63 -19.10
CA THR A 179 -7.12 -0.13 -20.47
C THR A 179 -7.61 -1.11 -21.54
N ILE A 180 -7.45 -2.42 -21.34
CA ILE A 180 -7.98 -3.43 -22.27
C ILE A 180 -9.51 -3.43 -22.25
N SER A 181 -10.14 -3.27 -21.07
CA SER A 181 -11.60 -3.17 -20.98
C SER A 181 -12.14 -1.95 -21.73
N THR A 182 -11.47 -0.80 -21.63
CA THR A 182 -11.84 0.41 -22.39
C THR A 182 -11.57 0.32 -23.89
N LEU A 183 -10.74 -0.62 -24.35
CA LEU A 183 -10.49 -0.87 -25.77
C LEU A 183 -11.39 -1.97 -26.34
N THR A 184 -12.01 -2.77 -25.47
CA THR A 184 -12.86 -3.92 -25.84
C THR A 184 -14.34 -3.57 -25.85
N ILE A 185 -14.77 -2.62 -25.00
CA ILE A 185 -16.13 -2.05 -24.97
C ILE A 185 -16.17 -0.84 -25.91
#